data_AF-A0A2A6JE11-F1
#
_entry.id   AF-A0A2A6JE11-F1
#
_cell.length_a   1.000
_cell.length_b   1.000
_cell.length_c   1.000
_cell.angle_alpha   90.00
_cell.angle_beta   90.00
_cell.angle_gamma   90.00
#
_symmetry.space_group_name_H-M   'P 1'
#
loop_
_entity.id
_entity.type
_entity.pdbx_description
1 polymer ?
#
loop_
_entity_poly.entity_id
_entity_poly.type
_entity_poly.pdbx_seq_one_letter_code
_entity_poly.pdbx_strand_id
1 'polypeptide(L)'
;MTAYRFYPRADAAQDKIWRDTLEAWGEKQADAYILGLHAYLQRLCADRPIWRQLPQRLAVPADIRRSAYFGRYEHHYVFFRELENGDLGVMSILHERMNLPVRLKEDLVALSSKQP
;
A
#
# COMPACT_ATOMS: atom_id res chain seq x y z
N MET A 1 9.69 4.41 -17.51
CA MET A 1 9.30 5.03 -16.22
C MET A 1 8.40 4.04 -15.52
N THR A 2 8.79 3.57 -14.34
CA THR A 2 7.99 2.62 -13.57
C THR A 2 6.80 3.36 -12.97
N ALA A 3 5.59 2.97 -13.36
CA ALA A 3 4.36 3.51 -12.76
C ALA A 3 3.95 2.64 -11.56
N TYR A 4 3.05 3.15 -10.72
CA TYR A 4 2.35 2.34 -9.74
C TYR A 4 0.88 2.18 -10.12
N ARG A 5 0.29 1.06 -9.72
CA ARG A 5 -1.13 0.74 -9.89
C ARG A 5 -1.71 0.29 -8.56
N PHE A 6 -2.95 0.65 -8.28
CA PHE A 6 -3.62 0.23 -7.06
C PHE A 6 -4.50 -0.98 -7.33
N TYR A 7 -4.42 -1.95 -6.43
CA TYR A 7 -5.51 -2.92 -6.30
C TYR A 7 -6.73 -2.26 -5.68
N PRO A 8 -7.96 -2.77 -5.93
CA PRO A 8 -9.19 -2.13 -5.47
C PRO A 8 -9.25 -1.82 -3.96
N ARG A 9 -8.62 -2.66 -3.12
CA ARG A 9 -8.55 -2.43 -1.67
C ARG A 9 -7.63 -1.28 -1.29
N ALA A 10 -6.48 -1.17 -1.95
CA ALA A 10 -5.57 -0.05 -1.74
C ALA A 10 -6.16 1.25 -2.26
N ASP A 11 -6.87 1.20 -3.39
CA ASP A 11 -7.53 2.37 -3.97
C ASP A 11 -8.62 2.92 -3.03
N ALA A 12 -9.53 2.06 -2.58
CA ALA A 12 -10.55 2.43 -1.59
C ALA A 12 -9.96 2.90 -0.25
N ALA A 13 -8.75 2.47 0.11
CA ALA A 13 -8.06 2.96 1.29
C ALA A 13 -7.63 4.43 1.13
N GLN A 14 -7.25 4.88 -0.08
CA GLN A 14 -6.93 6.29 -0.34
C GLN A 14 -8.14 7.18 -0.06
N ASP A 15 -9.31 6.81 -0.58
CA ASP A 15 -10.56 7.52 -0.34
C ASP A 15 -10.89 7.60 1.16
N LYS A 16 -10.68 6.50 1.89
CA LYS A 16 -10.91 6.47 3.33
C LYS A 16 -9.93 7.38 4.05
N ILE A 17 -8.64 7.34 3.70
CA ILE A 17 -7.61 8.19 4.30
C ILE A 17 -7.95 9.66 4.08
N TRP A 18 -8.32 10.06 2.86
CA TRP A 18 -8.69 11.44 2.56
C TRP A 18 -9.91 11.88 3.37
N ARG A 19 -10.99 11.07 3.41
CA ARG A 19 -12.20 11.39 4.20
C ARG A 19 -11.91 11.50 5.70
N ASP A 20 -11.23 10.51 6.28
CA ASP A 20 -10.87 10.54 7.71
C ASP A 20 -10.01 11.78 8.03
N THR A 21 -9.09 12.14 7.13
CA THR A 21 -8.19 13.28 7.30
C THR A 21 -8.94 14.61 7.14
N LEU A 22 -9.86 14.70 6.19
CA LEU A 22 -10.75 15.84 5.99
C LEU A 22 -11.60 16.09 7.24
N GLU A 23 -12.24 15.06 7.78
CA GLU A 23 -13.11 15.16 8.95
C GLU A 23 -12.33 15.61 10.20
N ALA A 24 -11.10 15.13 10.37
CA ALA A 24 -10.30 15.43 11.55
C ALA A 24 -9.53 16.76 11.47
N TRP A 25 -9.04 17.15 10.29
CA TRP A 25 -8.06 18.24 10.14
C TRP A 25 -8.33 19.19 8.97
N GLY A 26 -9.37 18.96 8.17
CA GLY A 26 -9.77 19.82 7.06
C GLY A 26 -9.07 19.49 5.73
N GLU A 27 -9.60 20.10 4.67
CA GLU A 27 -9.29 19.77 3.26
C GLU A 27 -7.82 19.94 2.91
N LYS A 28 -7.20 21.06 3.35
CA LYS A 28 -5.77 21.32 3.11
C LYS A 28 -4.88 20.19 3.61
N GLN A 29 -5.22 19.61 4.77
CA GLN A 29 -4.46 18.51 5.35
C GLN A 29 -4.73 17.20 4.59
N ALA A 30 -5.97 16.95 4.20
CA ALA A 30 -6.35 15.78 3.41
C ALA A 30 -5.62 15.74 2.05
N ASP A 31 -5.58 16.87 1.35
CA ASP A 31 -4.89 17.00 0.07
C ASP A 31 -3.38 16.84 0.23
N ALA A 32 -2.77 17.53 1.19
CA ALA A 32 -1.34 17.42 1.45
C ALA A 32 -0.94 15.96 1.78
N TYR A 33 -1.78 15.25 2.54
CA TYR A 33 -1.52 13.87 2.91
C TYR A 33 -1.54 12.93 1.71
N ILE A 34 -2.57 12.99 0.86
CA ILE A 34 -2.69 12.14 -0.32
C ILE A 34 -1.62 12.48 -1.37
N LEU A 35 -1.33 13.77 -1.60
CA LEU A 35 -0.26 14.18 -2.50
C LEU A 35 1.11 13.65 -2.04
N GLY A 36 1.41 13.76 -0.74
CA GLY A 36 2.65 13.22 -0.18
C GLY A 36 2.71 11.69 -0.22
N LEU A 37 1.58 11.00 -0.04
CA LEU A 37 1.50 9.54 -0.23
C LEU A 37 1.87 9.15 -1.67
N HIS A 38 1.33 9.85 -2.68
CA HIS A 38 1.68 9.61 -4.08
C HIS A 38 3.15 9.94 -4.39
N ALA A 39 3.70 11.02 -3.83
CA ALA A 39 5.12 11.33 -3.96
C ALA A 39 6.01 10.22 -3.36
N TYR A 40 5.59 9.63 -2.24
CA TYR A 40 6.26 8.48 -1.65
C TYR A 40 6.20 7.24 -2.55
N LEU A 41 5.06 6.96 -3.17
CA LEU A 41 4.93 5.85 -4.15
C LEU A 41 5.83 6.05 -5.37
N GLN A 42 5.92 7.28 -5.89
CA GLN A 42 6.86 7.60 -6.97
C GLN A 42 8.32 7.34 -6.55
N ARG A 43 8.69 7.67 -5.30
CA ARG A 43 10.01 7.35 -4.77
C ARG A 43 10.25 5.84 -4.68
N LEU A 44 9.24 5.05 -4.26
CA LEU A 44 9.34 3.59 -4.25
C LEU A 44 9.58 3.02 -5.65
N CYS A 45 8.95 3.58 -6.68
CA CYS A 45 9.21 3.19 -8.07
C CYS A 45 10.64 3.49 -8.52
N ALA A 46 11.25 4.58 -8.03
CA ALA A 46 12.58 5.01 -8.43
C ALA A 46 13.73 4.31 -7.66
N ASP A 47 13.48 3.87 -6.43
CA ASP A 47 14.53 3.44 -5.51
C ASP A 47 14.18 2.08 -4.86
N ARG A 48 14.46 0.98 -5.57
CA ARG A 48 14.22 -0.39 -5.06
C ARG A 48 14.96 -0.70 -3.74
N PRO A 49 16.20 -0.24 -3.51
CA PRO A 49 16.91 -0.45 -2.24
C PRO A 49 16.16 -0.07 -0.96
N ILE A 50 15.17 0.85 -1.01
CA ILE A 50 14.40 1.23 0.20
C ILE A 50 13.27 0.26 0.54
N TRP A 51 13.02 -0.74 -0.31
CA TRP A 51 11.95 -1.71 -0.12
C TRP A 51 12.27 -2.64 1.03
N ARG A 52 11.30 -2.86 1.92
CA ARG A 52 11.43 -3.82 3.02
C ARG A 52 10.64 -5.08 2.70
N GLN A 53 11.28 -6.24 2.78
CA GLN A 53 10.61 -7.51 2.51
C GLN A 53 9.60 -7.84 3.62
N LEU A 54 8.45 -8.39 3.24
CA LEU A 54 7.43 -8.78 4.19
C LEU A 54 7.92 -9.91 5.13
N PRO A 55 7.65 -9.85 6.46
CA PRO A 55 8.11 -10.87 7.40
C PRO A 55 7.60 -12.27 7.06
N GLN A 56 8.50 -13.27 7.12
CA GLN A 56 8.18 -14.65 6.76
C GLN A 56 7.11 -15.32 7.64
N ARG A 57 6.82 -14.79 8.84
CA ARG A 57 5.84 -15.35 9.79
C ARG A 57 4.37 -15.07 9.43
N LEU A 58 4.10 -14.27 8.40
CA LEU A 58 2.73 -13.93 8.02
C LEU A 58 2.07 -15.09 7.25
N ALA A 59 0.87 -15.49 7.65
CA ALA A 59 0.12 -16.57 7.02
C ALA A 59 -0.56 -16.11 5.71
N VAL A 60 0.24 -15.91 4.66
CA VAL A 60 -0.18 -15.50 3.30
C VAL A 60 0.38 -16.46 2.23
N PRO A 61 -0.25 -16.55 1.04
CA PRO A 61 0.24 -17.41 -0.06
C PRO A 61 1.74 -17.20 -0.34
N ALA A 62 2.46 -18.30 -0.59
CA ALA A 62 3.93 -18.28 -0.68
C ALA A 62 4.44 -17.50 -1.90
N ASP A 63 3.68 -17.51 -2.99
CA ASP A 63 3.91 -16.71 -4.19
C ASP A 63 3.85 -15.21 -3.88
N ILE A 64 2.78 -14.75 -3.21
CA ILE A 64 2.65 -13.34 -2.78
C ILE A 64 3.79 -12.97 -1.84
N ARG A 65 4.12 -13.83 -0.87
CA ARG A 65 5.14 -13.54 0.15
C ARG A 65 6.54 -13.33 -0.45
N ARG A 66 6.91 -14.09 -1.48
CA ARG A 66 8.23 -14.01 -2.11
C ARG A 66 8.46 -12.69 -2.86
N SER A 67 7.40 -12.03 -3.31
CA SER A 67 7.45 -10.79 -4.07
C SER A 67 6.76 -9.61 -3.37
N ALA A 68 6.42 -9.74 -2.09
CA ALA A 68 5.76 -8.69 -1.32
C ALA A 68 6.74 -7.88 -0.48
N TYR A 69 6.59 -6.57 -0.58
CA TYR A 69 7.36 -5.56 0.12
C TYR A 69 6.45 -4.59 0.83
N PHE A 70 7.01 -3.82 1.75
CA PHE A 70 6.31 -2.75 2.40
C PHE A 70 7.18 -1.52 2.59
N GLY A 71 6.49 -0.39 2.69
CA GLY A 71 7.01 0.92 3.04
C GLY A 71 6.13 1.56 4.11
N ARG A 72 6.60 2.65 4.69
CA ARG A 72 5.84 3.46 5.64
C ARG A 72 5.92 4.91 5.20
N TYR A 73 4.74 5.51 5.03
CA TYR A 73 4.58 6.94 4.83
C TYR A 73 3.76 7.49 5.99
N GLU A 74 4.36 8.34 6.80
CA GLU A 74 3.73 8.89 8.01
C GLU A 74 3.09 7.78 8.86
N HIS A 75 1.77 7.80 9.05
CA HIS A 75 1.00 6.83 9.83
C HIS A 75 0.49 5.62 9.02
N HIS A 76 0.77 5.54 7.71
CA HIS A 76 0.28 4.45 6.85
C HIS A 76 1.41 3.54 6.35
N TYR A 77 1.19 2.24 6.46
CA TYR A 77 1.99 1.22 5.82
C TYR A 77 1.43 0.92 4.44
N VAL A 78 2.30 0.96 3.43
CA VAL A 78 1.98 0.62 2.05
C VAL A 78 2.57 -0.75 1.77
N PHE A 79 1.74 -1.70 1.37
CA PHE A 79 2.15 -3.04 0.96
C PHE A 79 2.04 -3.15 -0.56
N PHE A 80 3.09 -3.65 -1.20
CA PHE A 80 3.17 -3.65 -2.65
C PHE A 80 4.02 -4.80 -3.18
N ARG A 81 3.91 -5.06 -4.48
CA ARG A 81 4.74 -6.02 -5.22
C ARG A 81 5.13 -5.45 -6.56
N GLU A 82 6.20 -6.00 -7.14
CA GLU A 82 6.51 -5.76 -8.55
C GLU A 82 5.56 -6.60 -9.42
N LEU A 83 4.96 -5.98 -10.43
CA LEU A 83 4.15 -6.63 -11.46
C LEU A 83 5.04 -7.14 -12.60
N GLU A 84 4.51 -8.03 -13.45
CA GLU A 84 5.28 -8.62 -14.56
C GLU A 84 5.84 -7.58 -15.54
N ASN A 85 5.16 -6.46 -15.70
CA ASN A 85 5.59 -5.35 -16.55
C ASN A 85 6.57 -4.39 -15.86
N GLY A 86 7.01 -4.70 -14.64
CA GLY A 86 7.93 -3.89 -13.85
C GLY A 86 7.26 -2.77 -13.04
N ASP A 87 5.94 -2.57 -13.16
CA ASP A 87 5.19 -1.58 -12.38
C ASP A 87 5.04 -2.01 -10.92
N LEU A 88 4.82 -1.04 -10.03
CA LEU A 88 4.58 -1.27 -8.62
C LEU A 88 3.08 -1.46 -8.36
N GLY A 89 2.68 -2.69 -8.05
CA GLY A 89 1.30 -3.01 -7.66
C GLY A 89 1.08 -2.78 -6.17
N VAL A 90 0.39 -1.70 -5.81
CA VAL A 90 0.02 -1.36 -4.43
C VAL A 90 -1.17 -2.21 -4.00
N MET A 91 -0.89 -3.18 -3.13
CA MET A 91 -1.82 -4.23 -2.70
C MET A 91 -2.74 -3.79 -1.56
N SER A 92 -2.21 -3.06 -0.58
CA SER A 92 -2.95 -2.61 0.60
C SER A 92 -2.28 -1.38 1.22
N ILE A 93 -3.08 -0.50 1.82
CA ILE A 93 -2.62 0.67 2.58
C ILE A 93 -3.33 0.63 3.93
N LEU A 94 -2.57 0.51 5.02
CA LEU A 94 -3.11 0.30 6.36
C LEU A 94 -2.55 1.30 7.36
N HIS A 95 -3.42 1.86 8.20
CA HIS A 95 -2.99 2.75 9.27
C HIS A 95 -2.23 1.97 10.36
N GLU A 96 -1.19 2.56 10.95
CA GLU A 96 -0.29 1.93 11.92
C GLU A 96 -0.99 1.40 13.18
N ARG A 97 -2.11 2.02 13.55
CA ARG A 97 -2.95 1.65 14.70
C ARG A 97 -3.85 0.44 14.42
N MET A 98 -3.94 -0.03 13.17
CA MET A 98 -4.70 -1.23 12.84
C MET A 98 -3.96 -2.49 13.26
N ASN A 99 -4.69 -3.59 13.41
CA ASN A 99 -4.09 -4.90 13.53
C ASN A 99 -3.51 -5.34 12.17
N LEU A 100 -2.31 -4.85 11.85
CA LEU A 100 -1.66 -5.02 10.55
C LEU A 100 -1.61 -6.49 10.09
N PRO A 101 -1.21 -7.49 10.91
CA PRO A 101 -1.18 -8.88 10.47
C PRO A 101 -2.56 -9.41 10.01
N VAL A 102 -3.62 -9.08 10.76
CA VAL A 102 -4.98 -9.54 10.45
C VAL A 102 -5.51 -8.84 9.21
N ARG A 103 -5.43 -7.51 9.16
CA ARG A 103 -5.95 -6.70 8.05
C ARG A 103 -5.21 -6.96 6.74
N LEU A 104 -3.88 -7.09 6.79
CA LEU A 104 -3.10 -7.42 5.62
C LEU A 104 -3.46 -8.82 5.08
N LYS A 105 -3.66 -9.80 5.96
CA LYS A 105 -4.11 -11.14 5.54
C LYS A 105 -5.46 -11.06 4.84
N GLU A 106 -6.42 -10.32 5.39
CA GLU A 106 -7.75 -10.13 4.79
C GLU A 106 -7.68 -9.50 3.40
N ASP A 107 -6.88 -8.43 3.24
CA ASP A 107 -6.71 -7.77 1.95
C ASP A 107 -6.03 -8.68 0.93
N LEU A 108 -4.96 -9.39 1.33
CA LEU A 108 -4.23 -10.29 0.42
C LEU A 108 -5.06 -11.51 0.00
N VAL A 109 -5.94 -12.03 0.86
CA VAL A 109 -6.92 -13.06 0.48
C VAL A 109 -7.93 -12.52 -0.54
N ALA A 110 -8.31 -11.24 -0.46
CA ALA A 110 -9.19 -10.63 -1.45
C ALA A 110 -8.53 -10.41 -2.83
N LEU A 111 -7.18 -10.39 -2.90
CA LEU A 111 -6.44 -10.21 -4.15
C LEU A 111 -6.45 -11.43 -5.06
N SER A 112 -6.58 -12.64 -4.53
CA SER A 112 -6.60 -13.87 -5.35
C SER A 112 -7.80 -13.92 -6.32
N SER A 113 -8.75 -12.99 -6.19
CA SER A 113 -9.96 -12.90 -6.98
C SER A 113 -9.96 -11.79 -8.04
N LYS A 114 -8.95 -10.90 -8.09
CA LYS A 114 -8.92 -9.73 -9.01
C LYS A 114 -7.49 -9.30 -9.38
N GLN A 115 -7.20 -9.18 -10.67
CA GLN A 115 -5.99 -8.51 -11.18
C GLN A 115 -6.12 -6.97 -11.09
N PRO A 116 -4.99 -6.24 -10.89
CA PRO A 116 -4.95 -4.78 -10.86
C PRO A 116 -4.96 -4.15 -12.26
#